data_AF-X1U2I7-F1
#
_entry.id   AF-X1U2I7-F1
#
_cell.length_a   1.000
_cell.length_b   1.000
_cell.length_c   1.000
_cell.angle_alpha   90.00
_cell.angle_beta   90.00
_cell.angle_gamma   90.00
#
_symmetry.space_group_name_H-M   'P 1'
#
loop_
_entity.id
_entity.type
_entity.pdbx_description
1 polymer ?
#
loop_
_entity_poly.entity_id
_entity_poly.type
_entity_poly.pdbx_seq_one_letter_code
_entity_poly.pdbx_strand_id
1 'polypeptide(L)'
;MPVLKSHSGFGVTGCVKHYMGVCSDQLTEKLGASTHSTVGTGGMGTEMVGTRFPTLNIIDAIWINANPGEGPRASYDVAVQTNVIAGSTDPVALDYWAAKHILLQASRNKGYSNTTSMDPDSLAQRSFGQWLRLSMNEINRASYQTTADERHMNVYGVHM
;
A
#
# COMPACT_ATOMS: atom_id res chain seq x y z
N MET A 1 -2.68 -5.51 -9.98
CA MET A 1 -1.27 -5.77 -9.63
C MET A 1 -0.54 -4.45 -9.66
N PRO A 2 -0.26 -3.83 -8.51
CA PRO A 2 0.53 -2.60 -8.43
C PRO A 2 2.03 -2.87 -8.40
N VAL A 3 2.80 -1.83 -8.76
CA VAL A 3 4.23 -1.72 -8.48
C VAL A 3 4.42 -1.11 -7.09
N LEU A 4 5.29 -1.71 -6.27
CA LEU A 4 5.61 -1.21 -4.93
C LEU A 4 6.38 0.11 -4.99
N LYS A 5 5.87 1.15 -4.32
CA LYS A 5 6.56 2.44 -4.24
C LYS A 5 6.20 3.26 -3.02
N SER A 6 7.08 4.19 -2.67
CA SER A 6 6.76 5.30 -1.79
C SER A 6 5.74 6.28 -2.40
N HIS A 7 5.12 7.11 -1.57
CA HIS A 7 4.14 8.11 -1.97
C HIS A 7 4.10 9.30 -0.99
N SER A 8 4.07 10.52 -1.52
CA SER A 8 4.01 11.78 -0.74
C SER A 8 2.81 11.90 0.21
N GLY A 9 1.60 11.58 -0.26
CA GLY A 9 0.38 11.79 0.52
C GLY A 9 0.06 10.77 1.63
N PHE A 10 0.46 9.50 1.47
CA PHE A 10 0.03 8.37 2.31
C PHE A 10 1.08 7.25 2.40
N GLY A 11 2.35 7.60 2.23
CA GLY A 11 3.47 6.70 2.51
C GLY A 11 3.78 5.70 1.41
N VAL A 12 2.87 4.77 1.14
CA VAL A 12 3.11 3.61 0.28
C VAL A 12 1.97 3.41 -0.72
N THR A 13 2.33 3.00 -1.93
CA THR A 13 1.40 2.40 -2.89
C THR A 13 1.65 0.89 -2.93
N GLY A 14 0.60 0.14 -2.59
CA GLY A 14 0.52 -1.31 -2.66
C GLY A 14 -0.88 -1.74 -3.14
N CYS A 15 -1.27 -2.99 -2.87
CA CYS A 15 -2.54 -3.61 -3.23
C CYS A 15 -3.75 -2.81 -2.79
N VAL A 16 -3.80 -2.38 -1.53
CA VAL A 16 -4.96 -1.66 -1.00
C VAL A 16 -5.06 -0.29 -1.66
N LYS A 17 -3.92 0.43 -1.77
CA LYS A 17 -3.92 1.77 -2.36
C LYS A 17 -4.20 1.77 -3.87
N HIS A 18 -3.91 0.66 -4.55
CA HIS A 18 -4.12 0.50 -5.99
C HIS A 18 -5.59 0.69 -6.39
N TYR A 19 -6.54 0.43 -5.49
CA TYR A 19 -7.96 0.65 -5.73
C TYR A 19 -8.35 2.11 -5.95
N MET A 20 -7.49 3.07 -5.62
CA MET A 20 -7.66 4.47 -6.05
C MET A 20 -7.76 4.61 -7.59
N GLY A 21 -7.19 3.67 -8.35
CA GLY A 21 -7.27 3.64 -9.81
C GLY A 21 -8.55 3.01 -10.36
N VAL A 22 -9.43 2.45 -9.52
CA VAL A 22 -10.68 1.80 -9.95
C VAL A 22 -11.82 2.82 -10.01
N CYS A 23 -11.94 3.65 -8.98
CA CYS A 23 -12.88 4.76 -8.93
C CYS A 23 -12.40 5.98 -9.73
N SER A 24 -13.33 6.80 -10.23
CA SER A 24 -12.99 8.10 -10.84
C SER A 24 -13.13 9.22 -9.82
N ASP A 25 -11.99 9.71 -9.31
CA ASP A 25 -11.97 10.86 -8.39
C ASP A 25 -12.61 12.11 -9.02
N GLN A 26 -12.37 12.35 -10.32
CA GLN A 26 -12.96 13.47 -11.05
C GLN A 26 -14.49 13.39 -11.15
N LEU A 27 -15.06 12.19 -11.30
CA LEU A 27 -16.52 12.04 -11.30
C LEU A 27 -17.09 12.23 -9.89
N THR A 28 -16.40 11.72 -8.85
CA THR A 28 -16.84 11.97 -7.46
C THR A 28 -16.78 13.45 -7.10
N GLU A 29 -15.77 14.18 -7.60
CA GLU A 29 -15.63 15.63 -7.44
C GLU A 29 -16.83 16.39 -8.01
N LYS A 30 -17.31 15.99 -9.20
CA LYS A 30 -18.53 16.57 -9.81
C LYS A 30 -19.80 16.32 -9.00
N LEU A 31 -19.78 15.33 -8.08
CA LEU A 31 -20.88 15.01 -7.18
C LEU A 31 -20.69 15.61 -5.77
N GLY A 32 -19.68 16.46 -5.57
CA GLY A 32 -19.40 17.10 -4.28
C GLY A 32 -18.63 16.21 -3.27
N ALA A 33 -18.02 15.13 -3.73
CA ALA A 33 -17.18 14.23 -2.93
C ALA A 33 -15.75 14.17 -3.51
N SER A 34 -14.81 13.49 -2.87
CA SER A 34 -13.51 13.17 -3.50
C SER A 34 -13.02 11.84 -2.98
N THR A 35 -12.83 10.86 -3.85
CA THR A 35 -12.27 9.57 -3.46
C THR A 35 -10.86 9.70 -2.92
N HIS A 36 -10.02 10.60 -3.47
CA HIS A 36 -8.69 10.86 -2.90
C HIS A 36 -8.72 11.29 -1.44
N SER A 37 -9.76 12.01 -1.02
CA SER A 37 -9.91 12.46 0.37
C SER A 37 -10.25 11.33 1.35
N THR A 38 -10.76 10.19 0.89
CA THR A 38 -11.24 9.10 1.75
C THR A 38 -10.17 8.06 2.11
N VAL A 39 -8.96 8.16 1.53
CA VAL A 39 -7.87 7.21 1.85
C VAL A 39 -7.59 7.18 3.36
N GLY A 40 -7.51 8.37 3.98
CA GLY A 40 -7.23 8.52 5.40
C GLY A 40 -8.40 8.13 6.31
N THR A 41 -9.52 7.67 5.75
CA THR A 41 -10.73 7.27 6.48
C THR A 41 -11.16 5.84 6.16
N GLY A 42 -10.30 5.04 5.51
CA GLY A 42 -10.56 3.63 5.17
C GLY A 42 -11.22 3.41 3.81
N GLY A 43 -11.43 4.46 3.01
CA GLY A 43 -12.17 4.37 1.75
C GLY A 43 -11.57 3.40 0.72
N MET A 44 -10.26 3.10 0.80
CA MET A 44 -9.65 2.08 -0.06
C MET A 44 -10.11 0.67 0.28
N GLY A 45 -10.32 0.38 1.57
CA GLY A 45 -10.91 -0.89 2.01
C GLY A 45 -12.37 -0.99 1.56
N THR A 46 -13.15 0.08 1.75
CA THR A 46 -14.56 0.17 1.31
C THR A 46 -14.69 -0.03 -0.21
N GLU A 47 -13.86 0.65 -1.00
CA GLU A 47 -13.85 0.51 -2.47
C GLU A 47 -13.49 -0.91 -2.90
N MET A 48 -12.49 -1.52 -2.24
CA MET A 48 -12.04 -2.87 -2.55
C MET A 48 -13.13 -3.91 -2.34
N VAL A 49 -13.87 -3.84 -1.23
CA VAL A 49 -14.97 -4.78 -0.96
C VAL A 49 -16.24 -4.46 -1.76
N GLY A 50 -16.49 -3.19 -2.07
CA GLY A 50 -17.68 -2.73 -2.78
C GLY A 50 -17.66 -2.99 -4.29
N THR A 51 -16.46 -3.12 -4.88
CA THR A 51 -16.30 -3.41 -6.31
C THR A 51 -16.14 -4.91 -6.55
N ARG A 52 -15.02 -5.48 -6.09
CA ARG A 52 -14.73 -6.92 -6.09
C ARG A 52 -13.48 -7.16 -5.25
N PHE A 53 -13.65 -7.87 -4.14
CA PHE A 53 -12.52 -8.28 -3.31
C PHE A 53 -11.63 -9.29 -4.07
N PRO A 54 -10.31 -9.08 -4.18
CA PRO A 54 -9.43 -10.01 -4.88
C PRO A 54 -9.33 -11.36 -4.18
N THR A 55 -9.37 -12.45 -4.95
CA THR A 55 -8.99 -13.78 -4.42
C THR A 55 -7.48 -13.89 -4.19
N LEU A 56 -6.69 -13.21 -5.02
CA LEU A 56 -5.24 -13.17 -4.95
C LEU A 56 -4.75 -11.75 -5.24
N ASN A 57 -3.84 -11.27 -4.42
CA ASN A 57 -3.12 -10.02 -4.58
C ASN A 57 -1.67 -10.31 -4.94
N ILE A 58 -1.11 -9.53 -5.86
CA ILE A 58 0.27 -9.64 -6.32
C ILE A 58 0.86 -8.24 -6.35
N ILE A 59 2.03 -8.08 -5.74
CA ILE A 59 2.88 -6.89 -5.83
C ILE A 59 4.06 -7.21 -6.75
N ASP A 60 4.23 -6.37 -7.76
CA ASP A 60 5.48 -6.28 -8.49
C ASP A 60 6.45 -5.39 -7.69
N ALA A 61 7.52 -5.99 -7.20
CA ALA A 61 8.61 -5.28 -6.53
C ALA A 61 9.95 -5.51 -7.25
N ILE A 62 9.95 -5.85 -8.55
CA ILE A 62 11.20 -6.04 -9.31
C ILE A 62 11.98 -4.73 -9.32
N TRP A 63 11.28 -3.63 -9.64
CA TRP A 63 11.78 -2.25 -9.57
C TRP A 63 10.86 -1.41 -8.69
N ILE A 64 11.44 -0.79 -7.66
CA ILE A 64 10.67 -0.01 -6.67
C ILE A 64 11.20 1.42 -6.58
N ASN A 65 10.33 2.35 -6.15
CA ASN A 65 10.78 3.64 -5.65
C ASN A 65 10.83 3.61 -4.11
N ALA A 66 12.03 3.52 -3.55
CA ALA A 66 12.29 3.48 -2.12
C ALA A 66 12.62 4.85 -1.48
N ASN A 67 12.50 5.95 -2.23
CA ASN A 67 12.78 7.29 -1.72
C ASN A 67 11.56 7.82 -0.96
N PRO A 68 11.63 8.05 0.36
CA PRO A 68 10.46 8.45 1.15
C PRO A 68 9.75 9.68 0.58
N GLY A 69 8.46 9.54 0.28
CA GLY A 69 7.63 10.64 -0.20
C GLY A 69 7.76 11.02 -1.68
N GLU A 70 8.61 10.36 -2.47
CA GLU A 70 8.83 10.77 -3.88
C GLU A 70 7.80 10.25 -4.89
N GLY A 71 6.76 9.51 -4.47
CA GLY A 71 5.63 9.19 -5.33
C GLY A 71 4.55 10.29 -5.39
N PRO A 72 3.79 10.39 -6.50
CA PRO A 72 3.76 9.45 -7.62
C PRO A 72 4.70 9.80 -8.78
N ARG A 73 5.48 10.90 -8.70
CA ARG A 73 6.25 11.49 -9.82
C ARG A 73 7.77 11.28 -9.74
N ALA A 74 8.23 10.22 -9.09
CA ALA A 74 9.66 9.90 -9.02
C ALA A 74 10.24 9.59 -10.41
N SER A 75 11.52 9.94 -10.61
CA SER A 75 12.27 9.52 -11.82
C SER A 75 12.51 8.02 -11.81
N TYR A 76 12.65 7.41 -12.99
CA TYR A 76 13.12 6.03 -13.11
C TYR A 76 14.59 5.88 -12.71
N ASP A 77 15.39 6.94 -12.80
CA ASP A 77 16.83 6.90 -12.46
C ASP A 77 17.09 6.62 -10.97
N VAL A 78 16.08 6.83 -10.11
CA VAL A 78 16.18 6.56 -8.67
C VAL A 78 15.59 5.21 -8.26
N ALA A 79 15.09 4.44 -9.23
CA ALA A 79 14.51 3.12 -8.98
C ALA A 79 15.55 2.15 -8.42
N VAL A 80 15.11 1.27 -7.53
CA VAL A 80 15.93 0.22 -6.92
C VAL A 80 15.42 -1.11 -7.44
N GLN A 81 16.33 -1.93 -7.96
CA GLN A 81 16.01 -3.30 -8.33
C GLN A 81 16.04 -4.18 -7.07
N THR A 82 14.95 -4.92 -6.81
CA THR A 82 14.93 -5.94 -5.75
C THR A 82 14.64 -7.34 -6.26
N ASN A 83 14.18 -7.49 -7.52
CA ASN A 83 13.84 -8.77 -8.13
C ASN A 83 12.84 -9.62 -7.33
N VAL A 84 11.92 -8.98 -6.60
CA VAL A 84 10.89 -9.67 -5.82
C VAL A 84 9.53 -9.56 -6.50
N ILE A 85 8.83 -10.69 -6.57
CA ILE A 85 7.36 -10.73 -6.74
C ILE A 85 6.80 -11.33 -5.45
N ALA A 86 5.79 -10.67 -4.88
CA ALA A 86 5.13 -11.13 -3.67
C ALA A 86 3.62 -11.25 -3.87
N GLY A 87 2.99 -12.22 -3.21
CA GLY A 87 1.57 -12.45 -3.29
C GLY A 87 0.94 -12.94 -1.99
N SER A 88 -0.36 -12.71 -1.86
CA SER A 88 -1.18 -13.13 -0.72
C SER A 88 -2.67 -13.08 -1.08
N THR A 89 -3.47 -13.89 -0.40
CA THR A 89 -4.94 -13.72 -0.38
C THR A 89 -5.38 -12.56 0.53
N ASP A 90 -4.51 -12.09 1.43
CA ASP A 90 -4.74 -10.95 2.31
C ASP A 90 -3.99 -9.70 1.77
N PRO A 91 -4.71 -8.71 1.23
CA PRO A 91 -4.09 -7.49 0.68
C PRO A 91 -3.43 -6.61 1.76
N VAL A 92 -3.91 -6.66 3.01
CA VAL A 92 -3.36 -5.87 4.12
C VAL A 92 -2.05 -6.47 4.59
N ALA A 93 -2.02 -7.79 4.78
CA ALA A 93 -0.79 -8.51 5.13
C ALA A 93 0.29 -8.31 4.07
N LEU A 94 -0.07 -8.40 2.79
CA LEU A 94 0.87 -8.21 1.69
C LEU A 94 1.43 -6.78 1.64
N ASP A 95 0.58 -5.77 1.78
CA ASP A 95 0.99 -4.36 1.79
C ASP A 95 1.88 -4.04 3.00
N TYR A 96 1.51 -4.53 4.19
CA TYR A 96 2.31 -4.40 5.40
C TYR A 96 3.69 -5.04 5.21
N TRP A 97 3.73 -6.31 4.80
CA TRP A 97 4.97 -7.08 4.70
C TRP A 97 5.90 -6.49 3.63
N ALA A 98 5.37 -6.15 2.45
CA ALA A 98 6.15 -5.58 1.37
C ALA A 98 6.72 -4.21 1.75
N ALA A 99 5.96 -3.36 2.44
CA ALA A 99 6.47 -2.10 2.95
C ALA A 99 7.62 -2.32 3.94
N LYS A 100 7.45 -3.23 4.91
CA LYS A 100 8.42 -3.47 5.98
C LYS A 100 9.72 -4.13 5.51
N HIS A 101 9.59 -5.17 4.69
CA HIS A 101 10.72 -6.07 4.37
C HIS A 101 11.38 -5.76 3.03
N ILE A 102 10.70 -5.04 2.13
CA ILE A 102 11.27 -4.63 0.85
C ILE A 102 11.51 -3.12 0.86
N LEU A 103 10.45 -2.33 0.95
CA LEU A 103 10.51 -0.88 0.71
C LEU A 103 11.34 -0.15 1.77
N LEU A 104 11.08 -0.39 3.06
CA LEU A 104 11.84 0.21 4.15
C LEU A 104 13.30 -0.23 4.15
N GLN A 105 13.58 -1.51 3.87
CA GLN A 105 14.94 -2.02 3.81
C GLN A 105 15.72 -1.34 2.68
N ALA A 106 15.13 -1.26 1.49
CA ALA A 106 15.73 -0.53 0.37
C ALA A 106 15.93 0.96 0.69
N SER A 107 14.97 1.61 1.36
CA SER A 107 15.08 3.01 1.77
C SER A 107 16.23 3.25 2.74
N ARG A 108 16.37 2.38 3.75
CA ARG A 108 17.47 2.42 4.72
C ARG A 108 18.82 2.17 4.06
N ASN A 109 18.90 1.23 3.10
CA ASN A 109 20.12 0.96 2.35
C ASN A 109 20.55 2.15 1.47
N LYS A 110 19.61 3.01 1.05
CA LYS A 110 19.90 4.29 0.38
C LYS A 110 20.33 5.41 1.35
N GLY A 111 20.34 5.15 2.66
CA GLY A 111 20.75 6.11 3.69
C GLY A 111 19.63 7.00 4.24
N TYR A 112 18.36 6.73 3.93
CA TYR A 112 17.26 7.49 4.51
C TYR A 112 17.01 7.08 5.96
N SER A 113 17.02 8.05 6.87
CA SER A 113 16.73 7.85 8.31
C SER A 113 15.26 8.12 8.67
N ASN A 114 14.60 9.05 7.97
CA ASN A 114 13.19 9.35 8.20
C ASN A 114 12.30 8.55 7.25
N THR A 115 11.82 7.40 7.73
CA THR A 115 10.92 6.51 6.97
C THR A 115 9.52 6.41 7.57
N THR A 116 9.18 7.25 8.57
CA THR A 116 7.94 7.19 9.36
C THR A 116 6.67 7.20 8.51
N SER A 117 6.68 7.89 7.36
CA SER A 117 5.53 7.94 6.46
C SER A 117 5.24 6.59 5.80
N MET A 118 6.28 5.79 5.52
CA MET A 118 6.17 4.49 4.85
C MET A 118 6.13 3.31 5.83
N ASP A 119 6.43 3.56 7.09
CA ASP A 119 6.54 2.53 8.10
C ASP A 119 5.15 1.94 8.43
N PRO A 120 4.91 0.64 8.21
CA PRO A 120 3.64 0.00 8.54
C PRO A 120 3.38 -0.08 10.06
N ASP A 121 4.40 0.08 10.89
CA ASP A 121 4.26 0.15 12.36
C ASP A 121 3.92 1.56 12.85
N SER A 122 4.17 2.58 12.02
CA SER A 122 3.84 3.97 12.37
C SER A 122 2.33 4.19 12.36
N LEU A 123 1.80 4.69 13.48
CA LEU A 123 0.41 5.14 13.60
C LEU A 123 0.27 6.67 13.50
N ALA A 124 1.32 7.36 13.05
CA ALA A 124 1.28 8.80 12.85
C ALA A 124 0.19 9.19 11.83
N GLN A 125 -0.36 10.39 11.97
CA GLN A 125 -1.42 10.84 11.08
C GLN A 125 -0.94 10.82 9.61
N ARG A 126 -1.74 10.22 8.72
CA ARG A 126 -1.45 10.03 7.29
C ARG A 126 -0.25 9.11 6.99
N SER A 127 0.32 8.44 7.99
CA SER A 127 1.30 7.38 7.74
C SER A 127 0.65 6.20 7.04
N PHE A 128 1.47 5.40 6.36
CA PHE A 128 1.05 4.16 5.78
C PHE A 128 0.38 3.22 6.79
N GLY A 129 1.04 2.96 7.92
CA GLY A 129 0.53 2.06 8.95
C GLY A 129 -0.83 2.48 9.54
N GLN A 130 -1.12 3.78 9.62
CA GLN A 130 -2.41 4.28 10.08
C GLN A 130 -3.53 4.00 9.06
N TRP A 131 -3.39 4.49 7.83
CA TRP A 131 -4.49 4.39 6.85
C TRP A 131 -4.71 2.95 6.36
N LEU A 132 -3.65 2.12 6.37
CA LEU A 132 -3.76 0.69 6.07
C LEU A 132 -4.69 -0.01 7.08
N ARG A 133 -4.56 0.28 8.38
CA ARG A 133 -5.43 -0.28 9.43
C ARG A 133 -6.87 0.22 9.33
N LEU A 134 -7.08 1.46 8.89
CA LEU A 134 -8.44 1.95 8.62
C LEU A 134 -9.08 1.19 7.46
N SER A 135 -8.33 0.89 6.41
CA SER A 135 -8.81 0.08 5.28
C SER A 135 -9.04 -1.38 5.69
N MET A 136 -8.16 -1.95 6.51
CA MET A 136 -8.30 -3.29 7.10
C MET A 136 -9.62 -3.41 7.90
N ASN A 137 -9.97 -2.39 8.68
CA ASN A 137 -11.23 -2.39 9.43
C ASN A 137 -12.45 -2.42 8.51
N GLU A 138 -12.45 -1.67 7.40
CA GLU A 138 -13.53 -1.70 6.40
C GLU A 138 -13.63 -3.06 5.72
N ILE A 139 -12.48 -3.67 5.39
CA ILE A 139 -12.44 -5.01 4.78
C ILE A 139 -12.99 -6.06 5.75
N ASN A 140 -12.58 -6.02 7.02
CA ASN A 140 -13.03 -6.94 8.05
C ASN A 140 -14.53 -6.78 8.37
N ARG A 141 -15.07 -5.55 8.31
CA ARG A 141 -16.52 -5.29 8.45
C ARG A 141 -17.34 -5.97 7.34
N ALA A 142 -16.77 -6.16 6.16
CA ALA A 142 -17.38 -6.91 5.08
C ALA A 142 -17.13 -8.44 5.17
N SER A 143 -16.65 -8.93 6.32
CA SER A 143 -16.41 -10.36 6.61
C SER A 143 -15.25 -11.01 5.83
N TYR A 144 -14.38 -10.23 5.19
CA TYR A 144 -13.11 -10.72 4.67
C TYR A 144 -12.06 -10.71 5.78
N GLN A 145 -11.24 -11.76 5.88
CA GLN A 145 -10.21 -11.83 6.92
C GLN A 145 -8.93 -11.16 6.44
N THR A 146 -8.55 -10.07 7.11
CA THR A 146 -7.27 -9.38 6.88
C THR A 146 -6.57 -9.00 8.18
N THR A 147 -5.23 -8.97 8.17
CA THR A 147 -4.41 -8.73 9.36
C THR A 147 -3.20 -7.82 9.13
N ALA A 148 -2.88 -7.02 10.15
CA ALA A 148 -1.64 -6.27 10.28
C ALA A 148 -0.73 -6.85 11.40
N ASP A 149 -1.05 -8.04 11.92
CA ASP A 149 -0.22 -8.78 12.87
C ASP A 149 0.66 -9.77 12.11
N GLU A 150 1.97 -9.52 12.11
CA GLU A 150 2.98 -10.32 11.41
C GLU A 150 2.91 -11.82 11.74
N ARG A 151 2.46 -12.17 12.96
CA ARG A 151 2.35 -13.58 13.39
C ARG A 151 1.25 -14.35 12.66
N HIS A 152 0.36 -13.64 11.98
CA HIS A 152 -0.80 -14.18 11.29
C HIS A 152 -0.79 -13.89 9.79
N MET A 153 0.26 -13.26 9.26
CA MET A 153 0.37 -12.93 7.84
C MET A 153 0.73 -14.17 7.02
N ASN A 154 0.12 -14.31 5.85
CA ASN A 154 0.44 -15.32 4.85
C ASN A 154 0.93 -14.65 3.56
N VAL A 155 2.24 -14.39 3.47
CA VAL A 155 2.86 -13.76 2.31
C VAL A 155 3.85 -14.72 1.64
N TYR A 156 3.71 -14.88 0.33
CA TYR A 156 4.56 -15.73 -0.49
C TYR A 156 5.39 -14.83 -1.40
N GLY A 157 6.71 -14.86 -1.26
CA GLY A 157 7.64 -14.10 -2.09
C GLY A 157 8.56 -15.03 -2.87
N VAL A 158 8.87 -14.66 -4.11
CA VAL A 158 9.93 -15.29 -4.90
C VAL A 158 10.96 -14.22 -5.24
N HIS A 159 12.23 -14.53 -4.99
CA HIS A 159 13.35 -13.76 -5.49
C HIS A 159 13.78 -14.36 -6.82
N MET A 160 13.81 -13.54 -7.87
CA MET A 160 14.24 -13.92 -9.21
C MET A 160 15.70 -13.57 -9.45
#